data_AF-A0A947EWJ4-F1
#
_entry.id   AF-A0A947EWJ4-F1
#
_cell.length_a   1.000
_cell.length_b   1.000
_cell.length_c   1.000
_cell.angle_alpha   90.00
_cell.angle_beta   90.00
_cell.angle_gamma   90.00
#
_symmetry.space_group_name_H-M   'P 1'
#
loop_
_entity.id
_entity.type
_entity.pdbx_description
1 polymer ?
#
loop_
_entity_poly.entity_id
_entity_poly.type
_entity_poly.pdbx_seq_one_letter_code
_entity_poly.pdbx_strand_id
1 'polypeptide(L)'
;MQQTRTLTDKFLLVLKGLAMGAANKVPGVSGGVVAFVAGFYEEFIYSLQKINLKAFKLLISGRFNSLYRYTNGKFLGLLILG
;
A
#
# COMPACT_ATOMS: atom_id res chain seq x y z
N MET A 1 11.01 21.90 32.78
CA MET A 1 9.87 22.83 32.90
C MET A 1 8.90 22.53 31.77
N GLN A 2 7.71 21.99 32.07
CA GLN A 2 6.71 21.71 31.05
C GLN A 2 5.91 22.99 30.78
N GLN A 3 6.14 23.63 29.63
CA GLN A 3 5.25 24.68 29.15
C GLN A 3 3.92 24.05 28.73
N THR A 4 2.83 24.58 29.26
CA THR A 4 1.46 24.19 28.94
C THR A 4 1.20 24.52 27.47
N ARG A 5 1.36 23.53 26.59
CA ARG A 5 1.11 23.71 25.15
C ARG A 5 -0.38 23.87 24.91
N THR A 6 -0.74 24.90 24.15
CA THR A 6 -2.12 25.09 23.71
C THR A 6 -2.54 23.92 22.82
N LEU A 7 -3.84 23.66 22.70
CA LEU A 7 -4.33 22.51 21.90
C LEU A 7 -3.87 22.62 20.43
N THR A 8 -3.77 23.84 19.92
CA THR A 8 -3.27 24.14 18.59
C THR A 8 -1.81 23.71 18.42
N ASP A 9 -0.94 23.90 19.42
CA ASP A 9 0.47 23.50 19.36
C ASP A 9 0.65 21.98 19.40
N LYS A 10 -0.17 21.28 20.19
CA LYS A 10 -0.11 19.82 20.28
C LYS A 10 -0.56 19.17 18.97
N PHE A 11 -1.61 19.71 18.36
CA PHE A 11 -2.09 19.26 17.06
C PHE A 11 -1.06 19.51 15.95
N LEU A 12 -0.43 20.69 15.93
CA LEU A 12 0.65 21.01 14.99
C LEU A 12 1.89 20.13 15.18
N LEU A 13 2.18 19.67 16.40
CA LEU A 13 3.29 18.76 16.67
C LEU A 13 3.06 17.35 16.11
N VAL A 14 1.83 16.83 16.20
CA VAL A 14 1.45 15.53 15.61
C VAL A 14 1.55 15.56 14.09
N LEU A 15 1.11 16.68 13.49
CA LEU A 15 1.19 16.87 12.04
C LEU A 15 2.66 16.91 11.54
N LYS A 16 3.55 17.57 12.30
CA LYS A 16 4.99 17.60 12.00
C LYS A 16 5.67 16.24 12.20
N GLY A 17 5.24 15.46 13.20
CA GLY A 17 5.73 14.09 13.42
C GLY A 17 5.34 13.12 12.30
N LEU A 18 4.11 13.19 11.79
CA LEU A 18 3.66 12.42 10.62
C LEU A 18 4.40 12.82 9.34
N ALA A 19 4.62 14.12 9.14
CA ALA A 19 5.36 14.64 7.99
C ALA A 19 6.84 14.19 7.99
N MET A 20 7.49 14.16 9.15
CA MET A 20 8.84 13.61 9.31
C MET A 20 8.86 12.09 9.08
N GLY A 21 7.86 11.35 9.56
CA GLY A 21 7.74 9.91 9.35
C GLY A 21 7.51 9.52 7.88
N ALA A 22 6.77 10.33 7.12
CA ALA A 22 6.52 10.12 5.71
C ALA A 22 7.71 10.55 4.82
N ALA A 23 8.36 11.67 5.13
CA ALA A 23 9.52 12.15 4.37
C ALA A 23 10.77 11.25 4.55
N ASN A 24 10.88 10.57 5.69
CA ASN A 24 11.90 9.54 5.92
C ASN A 24 11.56 8.17 5.29
N LYS A 25 10.36 7.96 4.71
CA LYS A 25 9.98 6.72 4.01
C LYS A 25 10.59 6.60 2.59
N VAL A 26 11.74 7.23 2.43
CA VAL A 26 12.78 7.01 1.40
C VAL A 26 12.64 7.85 0.12
N PRO A 27 13.36 8.99 0.04
CA PRO A 27 13.53 9.72 -1.22
C PRO A 27 14.42 8.91 -2.18
N GLY A 28 13.97 8.75 -3.43
CA GLY A 28 14.75 8.12 -4.51
C GLY A 28 14.57 6.60 -4.66
N VAL A 29 13.75 5.96 -3.82
CA VAL A 29 13.47 4.51 -3.95
C VAL A 29 12.13 4.29 -4.63
N SER A 30 12.17 3.87 -5.89
CA SER A 30 10.98 3.43 -6.62
C SER A 30 10.57 2.05 -6.10
N GLY A 31 9.31 1.92 -5.66
CA GLY A 31 8.75 0.62 -5.26
C GLY A 31 8.87 -0.45 -6.35
N GLY A 32 8.91 -0.06 -7.62
CA GLY A 32 9.19 -0.96 -8.75
C GLY A 32 10.63 -1.47 -8.78
N VAL A 33 11.62 -0.63 -8.45
CA VAL A 33 13.03 -1.05 -8.34
C VAL A 33 13.22 -1.95 -7.12
N VAL A 34 12.57 -1.63 -6.00
CA VAL A 34 12.56 -2.50 -4.81
C VAL A 34 11.96 -3.84 -5.12
N ALA A 35 10.79 -3.87 -5.75
CA ALA A 35 10.12 -5.10 -6.15
C ALA A 35 10.97 -5.92 -7.14
N PHE A 36 11.71 -5.24 -8.03
CA PHE A 36 12.56 -5.88 -9.02
C PHE A 36 13.78 -6.52 -8.37
N VAL A 37 14.50 -5.77 -7.53
CA VAL A 37 15.64 -6.28 -6.76
C VAL A 37 15.21 -7.37 -5.76
N ALA A 38 14.03 -7.25 -5.16
CA ALA A 38 13.46 -8.24 -4.26
C ALA A 38 12.87 -9.47 -4.98
N GLY A 39 12.90 -9.51 -6.32
CA GLY A 39 12.54 -10.68 -7.12
C GLY A 39 11.04 -10.96 -7.25
N PHE A 40 10.17 -10.09 -6.72
CA PHE A 40 8.71 -10.25 -6.81
C PHE A 40 8.04 -9.34 -7.85
N TYR A 41 8.82 -8.54 -8.59
CA TYR A 41 8.28 -7.58 -9.56
C TYR A 41 7.40 -8.24 -10.63
N GLU A 42 7.86 -9.34 -11.22
CA GLU A 42 7.08 -10.08 -12.23
C GLU A 42 5.75 -10.55 -11.63
N GLU A 43 5.78 -11.20 -10.47
CA GLU A 43 4.56 -11.65 -9.79
C GLU A 43 3.62 -10.49 -9.47
N PHE A 44 4.16 -9.34 -9.06
CA PHE A 44 3.39 -8.12 -8.81
C PHE A 44 2.73 -7.58 -10.08
N ILE A 45 3.49 -7.39 -11.16
CA ILE A 45 2.95 -6.91 -12.44
C ILE A 45 1.93 -7.89 -13.02
N TYR A 46 2.19 -9.20 -12.97
CA TYR A 46 1.21 -10.22 -13.41
C TYR A 46 -0.06 -10.20 -12.55
N SER A 47 0.07 -10.03 -11.24
CA SER A 47 -1.09 -9.93 -10.34
C SER A 47 -1.92 -8.67 -10.63
N LEU A 48 -1.26 -7.55 -10.94
CA LEU A 48 -1.94 -6.32 -11.36
C LEU A 48 -2.62 -6.46 -12.73
N GLN A 49 -1.99 -7.12 -13.70
CA GLN A 49 -2.58 -7.38 -15.03
C GLN A 49 -3.86 -8.22 -14.96
N LYS A 50 -4.01 -9.06 -13.93
CA LYS A 50 -5.24 -9.83 -13.68
C LYS A 50 -6.38 -8.95 -13.21
N ILE A 51 -6.13 -7.72 -12.77
CA ILE A 51 -7.17 -6.73 -12.46
C ILE A 51 -7.70 -6.15 -13.78
N ASN A 52 -8.56 -6.91 -14.44
CA ASN A 52 -9.12 -6.59 -15.75
C ASN A 52 -10.64 -6.83 -15.78
N LEU A 53 -11.25 -6.74 -16.96
CA LEU A 53 -12.70 -6.96 -17.16
C LEU A 53 -13.20 -8.30 -16.60
N LYS A 54 -12.36 -9.34 -16.59
CA LYS A 54 -12.70 -10.65 -16.01
C LYS A 54 -12.76 -10.57 -14.48
N ALA A 55 -11.80 -9.91 -13.84
CA ALA A 55 -11.85 -9.64 -12.41
C ALA A 55 -13.09 -8.81 -12.04
N PHE A 56 -13.39 -7.77 -12.83
CA PHE A 56 -14.59 -6.96 -12.61
C PHE A 56 -15.89 -7.78 -12.75
N LYS A 57 -15.97 -8.66 -13.75
CA LYS A 57 -17.10 -9.58 -13.91
C LYS A 57 -17.22 -10.58 -12.75
N LEU A 58 -16.10 -11.08 -12.23
CA LEU A 58 -16.07 -11.96 -11.05
C LEU A 58 -16.53 -11.22 -9.78
N LEU A 59 -16.17 -9.94 -9.65
CA LEU A 59 -16.61 -9.07 -8.56
C LEU A 59 -18.13 -8.83 -8.62
N ILE A 60 -18.67 -8.42 -9.78
CA ILE A 60 -20.10 -8.14 -9.95
C ILE A 60 -20.98 -9.39 -9.83
N SER A 61 -20.41 -10.57 -10.16
CA SER A 61 -21.09 -11.86 -10.00
C SER A 61 -21.00 -12.44 -8.57
N GLY A 62 -20.44 -11.68 -7.62
CA GLY A 62 -20.33 -12.07 -6.22
C GLY A 62 -19.33 -13.21 -5.95
N ARG A 63 -18.51 -13.58 -6.93
CA ARG A 63 -17.56 -14.71 -6.82
C ARG A 63 -16.23 -14.26 -6.21
N PHE A 64 -16.27 -13.78 -4.97
CA PHE A 64 -15.10 -13.24 -4.28
C PHE A 64 -13.95 -14.24 -4.12
N ASN A 65 -14.23 -15.53 -3.85
CA ASN A 65 -13.18 -16.55 -3.74
C ASN A 65 -12.47 -16.79 -5.09
N SER A 66 -13.22 -16.79 -6.19
CA SER A 66 -12.66 -16.91 -7.54
C SER A 66 -11.89 -15.65 -7.96
N LEU A 67 -12.39 -14.47 -7.60
CA LEU A 67 -11.70 -13.19 -7.78
C LEU A 67 -10.36 -13.21 -7.05
N TYR A 68 -10.37 -13.55 -5.75
CA TYR A 68 -9.18 -13.60 -4.90
C TYR A 68 -8.11 -14.55 -5.42
N ARG A 69 -8.51 -15.73 -5.93
CA ARG A 69 -7.58 -16.64 -6.61
C ARG A 69 -7.11 -16.09 -7.96
N TYR A 70 -7.99 -15.46 -8.73
CA TYR A 70 -7.66 -14.97 -10.07
C TYR A 70 -6.64 -13.82 -10.04
N THR A 71 -6.79 -12.89 -9.10
CA THR A 71 -5.91 -11.71 -8.98
C THR A 71 -4.67 -11.94 -8.12
N ASN A 72 -4.43 -13.18 -7.65
CA ASN A 72 -3.40 -13.46 -6.64
C ASN A 72 -3.58 -12.57 -5.39
N GLY A 73 -4.82 -12.53 -4.88
CA GLY A 73 -5.22 -11.67 -3.76
C GLY A 73 -4.46 -11.95 -2.47
N LYS A 74 -3.90 -13.16 -2.30
CA LYS A 74 -3.01 -13.45 -1.17
C LYS A 74 -1.72 -12.64 -1.26
N PHE A 75 -1.07 -12.65 -2.41
CA PHE A 75 0.14 -11.87 -2.65
C PHE A 75 -0.12 -10.36 -2.53
N LEU A 76 -1.15 -9.86 -3.24
CA LEU A 76 -1.51 -8.43 -3.19
C LEU A 76 -1.95 -8.00 -1.78
N GLY A 77 -2.70 -8.84 -1.07
CA GLY A 77 -3.12 -8.56 0.29
C GLY A 77 -1.94 -8.48 1.26
N LEU A 78 -0.99 -9.41 1.17
CA LEU A 78 0.24 -9.36 1.97
C LEU A 78 1.07 -8.10 1.65
N LEU A 79 1.12 -7.68 0.39
CA LEU A 79 1.86 -6.49 -0.04
C LEU A 79 1.22 -5.17 0.44
N ILE A 80 -0.10 -5.12 0.57
CA ILE A 80 -0.85 -3.94 1.05
C ILE A 80 -0.85 -3.87 2.59
N LEU A 81 -0.79 -5.03 3.26
CA LEU A 81 -0.75 -5.12 4.72
C LEU A 81 0.65 -4.91 5.33
N GLY A 82 1.71 -5.11 4.54
CA GLY A 82 3.10 -4.82 4.92
C GLY A 82 3.47 -3.35 4.73
#